data_AF-A0A497DC23-F1
#
_entry.id   AF-A0A497DC23-F1
#
_cell.length_a   1.000
_cell.length_b   1.000
_cell.length_c   1.000
_cell.angle_alpha   90.00
_cell.angle_beta   90.00
_cell.angle_gamma   90.00
#
_symmetry.space_group_name_H-M   'P 1'
#
loop_
_entity.id
_entity.type
_entity.pdbx_description
1 polymer ?
#
loop_
_entity_poly.entity_id
_entity_poly.type
_entity_poly.pdbx_seq_one_letter_code
_entity_poly.pdbx_strand_id
1 'polypeptide(L)' 'MCSFTACKHNKSCREIYQRIIAKGKSKKLALIAVANKLLKQSLAIAKSGLYYDENYRSVNLNNM' A
#
# COMPACT_ATOMS: atom_id res chain seq x y z
N MET A 1 1.52 -10.85 12.11
CA MET A 1 1.41 -10.87 10.63
C MET A 1 0.80 -9.54 10.14
N CYS A 2 1.64 -8.52 9.90
CA CYS A 2 1.19 -7.13 9.67
C CYS A 2 0.34 -6.93 8.40
N SER A 3 0.52 -7.76 7.37
CA SER A 3 -0.28 -7.69 6.15
C SER A 3 -1.75 -8.05 6.38
N PHE A 4 -2.05 -8.93 7.33
CA PHE A 4 -3.42 -9.35 7.63
C PHE A 4 -4.20 -8.28 8.37
N THR A 5 -3.56 -7.58 9.31
CA THR A 5 -4.18 -6.45 10.02
C THR A 5 -4.36 -5.26 9.07
N ALA A 6 -3.38 -4.98 8.21
CA ALA A 6 -3.49 -3.94 7.19
C ALA A 6 -4.65 -4.18 6.21
N CYS A 7 -4.92 -5.43 5.82
CA CYS A 7 -6.09 -5.75 4.98
C CYS A 7 -7.44 -5.47 5.65
N LYS A 8 -7.51 -5.44 6.99
CA LYS A 8 -8.74 -5.14 7.73
C LYS A 8 -8.97 -3.64 7.92
N HIS A 9 -7.91 -2.91 8.25
CA HIS A 9 -8.02 -1.50 8.66
C HIS A 9 -7.70 -0.51 7.55
N ASN A 10 -6.85 -0.88 6.58
CA ASN A 10 -6.46 0.02 5.49
C ASN A 10 -7.23 -0.35 4.20
N LYS A 11 -8.15 0.54 3.79
CA LYS A 11 -9.00 0.35 2.60
C LYS A 11 -8.18 0.02 1.35
N SER A 12 -7.12 0.79 1.11
CA SER A 12 -6.27 0.61 -0.07
C SER A 12 -5.46 -0.71 -0.02
N CYS A 13 -5.12 -1.24 1.15
CA CYS A 13 -4.51 -2.58 1.27
C CYS A 13 -5.53 -3.70 0.99
N ARG A 14 -6.77 -3.55 1.46
CA ARG A 14 -7.88 -4.47 1.16
C ARG A 14 -8.17 -4.55 -0.34
N GLU A 15 -8.22 -3.40 -1.01
CA GLU A 15 -8.47 -3.32 -2.45
C GLU A 15 -7.39 -4.03 -3.27
N ILE A 16 -6.11 -3.89 -2.91
CA ILE A 16 -5.01 -4.61 -3.57
C ILE A 16 -5.15 -6.12 -3.39
N TYR A 17 -5.42 -6.56 -2.16
CA TYR A 17 -5.60 -7.97 -1.85
C TYR A 17 -6.76 -8.57 -2.66
N GLN A 18 -7.92 -7.90 -2.65
CA GLN A 18 -9.11 -8.34 -3.39
C GLN A 18 -8.86 -8.35 -4.90
N ARG A 19 -8.21 -7.32 -5.46
CA ARG A 19 -7.89 -7.25 -6.89
C ARG A 19 -6.99 -8.40 -7.35
N ILE A 20 -6.02 -8.80 -6.54
CA ILE A 20 -5.12 -9.92 -6.89
C ILE A 20 -5.85 -11.26 -6.83
N ILE A 21 -6.73 -11.45 -5.85
CA ILE A 21 -7.53 -12.67 -5.73
C ILE A 21 -8.60 -12.76 -6.80
N ALA A 22 -9.25 -11.64 -7.15
CA ALA A 22 -10.21 -11.59 -8.25
C ALA A 22 -9.60 -11.99 -9.60
N LYS A 23 -8.27 -11.85 -9.75
CA LYS A 23 -7.50 -12.35 -10.91
C LYS A 23 -7.14 -13.85 -10.81
N GLY A 24 -7.67 -14.58 -9.85
CA GLY A 24 -7.40 -16.02 -9.64
C GLY A 24 -6.02 -16.33 -9.08
N LYS A 25 -5.30 -15.34 -8.52
CA LYS A 25 -3.96 -15.56 -7.93
C LYS A 25 -4.05 -16.06 -6.48
N SER A 26 -2.96 -16.66 -5.99
CA SER A 26 -2.90 -17.19 -4.64
C SER A 26 -2.99 -16.10 -3.55
N LYS A 27 -3.65 -16.42 -2.43
CA LYS A 27 -3.77 -15.52 -1.27
C LYS A 27 -2.40 -15.11 -0.71
N LYS A 28 -1.41 -16.01 -0.77
CA LYS A 28 -0.03 -15.73 -0.35
C LYS A 28 0.59 -14.61 -1.19
N LEU A 29 0.42 -14.64 -2.51
CA LEU A 29 0.92 -13.59 -3.39
C LEU A 29 0.25 -12.25 -3.09
N ALA A 30 -1.06 -12.26 -2.84
CA ALA A 30 -1.81 -11.06 -2.48
C ALA A 30 -1.30 -10.43 -1.16
N LEU A 31 -0.99 -11.24 -0.15
CA LEU A 31 -0.42 -10.76 1.12
C LEU A 31 1.01 -10.21 0.98
N ILE A 32 1.84 -10.83 0.12
CA ILE A 32 3.18 -10.31 -0.21
C ILE A 32 3.07 -8.95 -0.90
N ALA A 33 2.12 -8.77 -1.82
CA ALA A 33 1.89 -7.49 -2.47
C ALA A 33 1.46 -6.40 -1.47
N VAL A 34 0.60 -6.74 -0.50
CA VAL A 34 0.23 -5.82 0.59
C VAL A 34 1.43 -5.48 1.47
N ALA A 35 2.27 -6.46 1.84
CA ALA A 35 3.50 -6.21 2.59
C ALA A 35 4.44 -5.25 1.84
N ASN A 36 4.65 -5.49 0.55
CA ASN A 36 5.50 -4.65 -0.30
C ASN A 36 4.99 -3.21 -0.39
N LYS A 37 3.67 -3.01 -0.41
CA LYS A 37 3.10 -1.66 -0.36
C LYS A 37 3.46 -0.95 0.95
N LEU A 38 3.25 -1.60 2.09
CA LEU A 38 3.54 -1.00 3.41
C LEU A 38 5.02 -0.63 3.52
N LEU A 39 5.92 -1.53 3.10
CA LEU A 39 7.36 -1.27 3.09
C LEU A 39 7.73 -0.06 2.24
N LYS A 40 7.16 0.05 1.04
CA LYS A 40 7.38 1.22 0.17
C LYS A 40 6.87 2.51 0.81
N GLN A 41 5.72 2.47 1.49
CA GLN A 41 5.18 3.63 2.21
C GLN A 41 6.10 4.04 3.37
N SER A 42 6.54 3.10 4.20
CA SER A 42 7.49 3.37 5.30
C SER A 42 8.79 3.98 4.79
N LEU A 43 9.36 3.43 3.70
CA LEU A 43 10.59 3.95 3.10
C LEU A 43 10.38 5.34 2.47
N ALA A 44 9.22 5.61 1.88
CA ALA A 44 8.91 6.92 1.32
C ALA A 44 8.81 8.00 2.43
N ILE A 45 8.13 7.70 3.53
CA ILE A 45 8.00 8.60 4.69
C ILE A 45 9.39 8.89 5.26
N ALA A 46 10.18 7.84 5.51
CA ALA A 46 11.54 7.97 6.05
C ALA A 46 12.46 8.83 5.16
N LYS A 47 12.29 8.80 3.84
CA LYS A 47 13.09 9.60 2.90
C LYS A 47 12.57 11.01 2.70
N SER A 48 11.26 11.22 2.76
CA SER A 48 10.63 12.50 2.45
C SER A 48 10.83 13.57 3.53
N GLY A 49 11.08 13.16 4.78
CA GLY A 49 11.06 14.07 5.94
C GLY A 49 9.66 14.62 6.27
N LEU A 50 8.62 14.17 5.56
CA LEU A 50 7.24 14.55 5.80
C LEU A 50 6.57 13.56 6.76
N TYR A 51 5.64 14.06 7.57
CA TYR A 51 4.81 13.22 8.41
C TYR A 51 3.84 12.38 7.57
N TYR A 52 3.40 11.25 8.12
CA TYR A 52 2.36 10.44 7.50
C TYR A 52 1.06 11.24 7.40
N ASP A 53 0.51 11.28 6.19
CA ASP A 53 -0.83 11.80 5.91
C ASP A 53 -1.59 10.74 5.08
N GLU A 54 -2.76 10.35 5.57
CA GLU A 54 -3.63 9.37 4.90
C GLU A 54 -4.14 9.88 3.56
N ASN A 55 -4.29 11.19 3.42
CA ASN A 55 -4.79 11.86 2.21
C ASN A 55 -3.66 12.42 1.33
N TYR A 56 -2.39 12.08 1.63
CA TYR A 56 -1.25 12.58 0.88
C TYR A 56 -1.36 12.26 -0.61
N ARG A 57 -1.25 13.29 -1.45
CA ARG A 57 -1.16 13.17 -2.91
C ARG A 57 0.17 13.75 -3.38
N SER A 58 0.94 12.95 -4.11
CA SER A 58 2.16 13.44 -4.76
C SER A 58 1.79 14.49 -5.80
N VAL A 59 2.38 15.68 -5.69
CA VAL A 59 2.28 16.72 -6.71
C VAL A 59 3.26 16.35 -7.83
N ASN A 60 2.79 16.26 -9.07
CA ASN A 60 3.66 16.08 -10.22
C ASN A 60 4.07 17.48 -10.74
N LEU A 61 5.33 17.85 -10.51
CA LEU A 61 5.91 19.14 -10.91
C LEU A 61 6.20 19.26 -12.43
N ASN A 62 5.99 18.21 -13.22
CA ASN A 62 6.29 18.21 -14.66
C ASN A 62 5.16 18.75 -15.55
N ASN A 63 4.14 19.37 -14.97
CA ASN A 63 2.92 19.80 -15.67
C ASN A 63 2.56 21.28 -15.44
N MET A 64 3.54 22.10 -15.04
CA MET A 64 3.42 23.55 -14.85
C MET A 64 4.34 24.29 -15.81
#